data_AF-A0A1U7J911-F1
#
_entry.id   AF-A0A1U7J911-F1
#
_cell.length_a   1.000
_cell.length_b   1.000
_cell.length_c   1.000
_cell.angle_alpha   90.00
_cell.angle_beta   90.00
_cell.angle_gamma   90.00
#
_symmetry.space_group_name_H-M   'P 1'
#
loop_
_entity.id
_entity.type
_entity.pdbx_description
1 polymer ?
#
loop_
_entity_poly.entity_id
_entity_poly.type
_entity_poly.pdbx_seq_one_letter_code
_entity_poly.pdbx_strand_id
1 'polypeptide(L)' 'MSSSVYSLRYQQFLARLKAARLDANLTQQQVAARLSVPQSFISKCESGERRVDVIELLEFASIYNKPLVYFVDFESPSG' A
#
# COMPACT_ATOMS: atom_id res chain seq x y z
N MET A 1 10.43 20.08 -5.05
CA MET A 1 10.85 19.64 -3.70
C MET A 1 9.64 19.63 -2.78
N SER A 2 8.83 18.58 -2.83
CA SER A 2 7.68 18.39 -1.93
C SER A 2 8.21 17.88 -0.58
N SER A 3 7.90 18.61 0.50
CA SER A 3 8.28 18.38 1.90
C SER A 3 8.64 16.93 2.25
N SER A 4 9.83 16.76 2.84
CA SER A 4 10.39 15.46 3.30
C SER A 4 9.43 14.66 4.18
N VAL A 5 8.52 15.34 4.89
CA VAL A 5 7.49 14.72 5.74
C VAL A 5 6.43 13.98 4.90
N TYR A 6 6.03 14.53 3.75
CA TYR A 6 5.09 13.86 2.85
C TYR A 6 5.71 12.61 2.23
N SER A 7 6.99 12.66 1.85
CA SER A 7 7.70 11.48 1.37
C SER A 7 7.84 10.41 2.46
N LEU A 8 8.06 10.80 3.72
CA LEU A 8 8.19 9.83 4.83
C LEU A 8 6.89 9.07 5.08
N ARG A 9 5.75 9.78 5.20
CA ARG A 9 4.44 9.14 5.37
C ARG A 9 4.08 8.25 4.19
N TYR A 10 4.43 8.67 2.97
CA TYR A 10 4.21 7.82 1.80
C TYR A 10 5.10 6.57 1.80
N GLN A 11 6.36 6.67 2.22
CA GLN A 11 7.22 5.48 2.39
C GLN A 11 6.68 4.52 3.45
N GLN A 12 6.16 5.03 4.56
CA GLN A 12 5.49 4.21 5.59
C GLN A 12 4.24 3.53 5.02
N PHE A 13 3.44 4.24 4.22
CA PHE A 13 2.29 3.68 3.52
C PHE A 13 2.69 2.51 2.61
N LEU A 14 3.72 2.70 1.78
CA LEU A 14 4.23 1.65 0.88
C LEU A 14 4.72 0.41 1.64
N ALA A 15 5.44 0.63 2.75
CA ALA A 15 5.90 -0.45 3.61
C ALA A 15 4.73 -1.23 4.23
N ARG A 16 3.70 -0.53 4.72
CA ARG A 16 2.46 -1.13 5.25
C ARG A 16 1.69 -1.89 4.16
N LEU A 17 1.63 -1.37 2.93
CA LEU A 17 0.97 -2.05 1.81
C LEU A 17 1.61 -3.40 1.50
N LYS A 18 2.95 -3.42 1.39
CA LYS A 18 3.72 -4.65 1.17
C LYS A 18 3.61 -5.61 2.36
N ALA A 19 3.70 -5.11 3.60
CA ALA A 19 3.57 -5.91 4.81
C ALA A 19 2.20 -6.59 4.89
N ALA A 20 1.11 -5.86 4.65
CA ALA A 20 -0.24 -6.40 4.64
C ALA A 20 -0.41 -7.54 3.62
N ARG A 21 0.17 -7.41 2.43
CA ARG A 21 0.16 -8.49 1.42
C ARG A 21 0.88 -9.75 1.92
N LEU A 22 2.06 -9.57 2.53
CA LEU A 22 2.86 -10.67 3.04
C LEU A 22 2.18 -11.36 4.25
N ASP A 23 1.59 -10.59 5.16
CA ASP A 23 0.79 -11.10 6.28
C ASP A 23 -0.40 -11.95 5.80
N ALA A 24 -1.01 -11.55 4.68
CA ALA A 24 -2.07 -12.31 4.02
C ALA A 24 -1.56 -13.54 3.26
N ASN A 25 -0.25 -13.82 3.26
CA ASN A 25 0.42 -14.89 2.52
C ASN A 25 0.15 -14.85 1.01
N LEU A 26 0.10 -13.64 0.43
CA LEU A 26 -0.19 -13.45 -0.99
C LEU A 26 1.04 -13.02 -1.78
N THR A 27 1.20 -13.57 -2.98
CA THR A 27 2.15 -13.05 -3.99
C THR A 27 1.54 -11.84 -4.70
N GLN A 28 2.38 -10.99 -5.30
CA GLN A 28 1.89 -9.85 -6.10
C GLN A 28 0.99 -10.34 -7.27
N GLN A 29 1.29 -11.48 -7.88
CA GLN A 29 0.47 -12.07 -8.94
C GLN A 29 -0.92 -12.50 -8.44
N GLN A 30 -1.01 -13.06 -7.24
CA GLN A 30 -2.30 -13.47 -6.65
C GLN A 30 -3.18 -12.26 -6.29
N VAL A 31 -2.59 -11.13 -5.90
CA VAL A 31 -3.35 -9.89 -5.68
C VAL A 31 -3.80 -9.31 -7.02
N ALA A 32 -2.89 -9.25 -8.00
CA ALA A 32 -3.18 -8.75 -9.34
C ALA A 32 -4.35 -9.51 -10.00
N ALA A 33 -4.37 -10.84 -9.84
CA ALA A 33 -5.47 -11.68 -10.33
C ALA A 33 -6.81 -11.33 -9.68
N ARG A 34 -6.84 -11.03 -8.36
CA ARG A 34 -8.07 -10.64 -7.65
C ARG A 34 -8.59 -9.26 -8.09
N LEU A 35 -7.69 -8.35 -8.46
CA LEU A 35 -8.02 -7.02 -8.94
C LEU A 35 -8.23 -6.96 -10.47
N SER A 36 -8.04 -8.07 -11.18
CA SER A 36 -8.05 -8.10 -12.65
C SER A 36 -7.08 -7.11 -13.31
N VAL A 37 -5.88 -6.95 -12.72
CA VAL A 37 -4.82 -6.06 -13.22
C VAL A 37 -3.53 -6.84 -13.51
N PRO A 38 -2.57 -6.26 -14.26
CA PRO A 38 -1.24 -6.86 -14.41
C PRO A 38 -0.48 -6.91 -13.08
N GLN A 39 0.38 -7.93 -12.86
CA GLN A 39 1.24 -7.98 -11.67
C GLN A 39 2.14 -6.75 -11.52
N SER A 40 2.56 -6.14 -12.63
CA SER A 40 3.34 -4.90 -12.63
C SER A 40 2.60 -3.73 -11.99
N PHE A 41 1.26 -3.72 -11.98
CA PHE A 41 0.48 -2.74 -11.23
C PHE A 41 0.79 -2.83 -9.74
N ILE A 42 0.77 -4.03 -9.17
CA ILE A 42 1.05 -4.26 -7.74
C ILE A 42 2.51 -3.89 -7.43
N SER A 43 3.45 -4.30 -8.28
CA SER A 43 4.86 -3.98 -8.12
C SER A 43 5.10 -2.47 -8.10
N LYS A 44 4.53 -1.72 -9.05
CA LYS A 44 4.65 -0.26 -9.15
C LYS A 44 3.96 0.47 -8.00
N CYS A 45 2.86 -0.09 -7.47
CA CYS A 45 2.23 0.44 -6.27
C CYS A 45 3.16 0.27 -5.07
N GLU A 46 3.72 -0.93 -4.84
CA GLU A 46 4.61 -1.20 -3.70
C GLU A 46 5.97 -0.48 -3.79
N SER A 47 6.48 -0.20 -4.98
CA SER A 47 7.71 0.59 -5.18
C SER A 47 7.48 2.11 -5.11
N GLY A 48 6.22 2.56 -5.19
CA GLY A 48 5.86 3.97 -5.22
C GLY A 48 5.99 4.64 -6.60
N GLU A 49 6.38 3.89 -7.64
CA GLU A 49 6.35 4.36 -9.03
C GLU A 49 4.94 4.75 -9.49
N ARG A 50 3.92 4.07 -8.92
CA ARG A 50 2.51 4.39 -9.13
C ARG A 50 1.87 4.74 -7.79
N ARG A 51 1.11 5.84 -7.78
CA ARG A 51 0.28 6.23 -6.64
C ARG A 51 -0.94 5.33 -6.54
N VAL A 52 -1.27 4.93 -5.31
CA VAL A 52 -2.50 4.23 -4.97
C VAL A 52 -3.56 5.26 -4.61
N ASP A 53 -4.72 5.22 -5.26
CA ASP A 53 -5.86 6.06 -4.88
C ASP A 53 -6.71 5.41 -3.76
N VAL A 54 -7.73 6.13 -3.29
CA VAL A 54 -8.54 5.68 -2.15
C VAL A 54 -9.42 4.47 -2.48
N ILE A 55 -9.86 4.32 -3.73
CA ILE A 55 -10.67 3.18 -4.17
C ILE A 55 -9.79 1.93 -4.24
N GLU A 56 -8.61 2.05 -4.82
CA GLU A 56 -7.62 0.97 -4.86
C GLU A 56 -7.20 0.56 -3.44
N LEU A 57 -7.03 1.53 -2.53
CA LEU A 57 -6.73 1.23 -1.12
C LEU A 57 -7.85 0.44 -0.43
N LEU A 58 -9.12 0.72 -0.72
CA LEU A 58 -10.24 -0.06 -0.21
C LEU A 58 -10.17 -1.51 -0.68
N GLU A 59 -9.86 -1.74 -1.96
CA GLU A 59 -9.73 -3.09 -2.51
C GLU A 59 -8.54 -3.83 -1.90
N PHE A 60 -7.37 -3.18 -1.77
CA PHE A 60 -6.22 -3.75 -1.07
C PHE A 60 -6.53 -4.09 0.38
N ALA A 61 -7.20 -3.20 1.11
CA ALA A 61 -7.59 -3.44 2.50
C ALA A 61 -8.50 -4.67 2.63
N SER A 62 -9.47 -4.82 1.72
CA SER A 62 -10.34 -6.00 1.66
C SER A 62 -9.55 -7.27 1.36
N ILE A 63 -8.67 -7.26 0.35
CA ILE A 63 -7.88 -8.44 -0.03
C ILE A 63 -6.92 -8.87 1.08
N TYR A 64 -6.31 -7.89 1.77
CA TYR A 64 -5.32 -8.15 2.82
C TYR A 64 -5.93 -8.37 4.21
N ASN A 65 -7.26 -8.28 4.33
CA ASN A 65 -7.99 -8.37 5.60
C ASN A 65 -7.41 -7.41 6.67
N LYS A 66 -7.20 -6.14 6.29
CA LYS A 66 -6.74 -5.08 7.19
C LYS A 66 -7.76 -3.94 7.21
N PRO A 67 -8.02 -3.31 8.37
CA PRO A 67 -8.81 -2.08 8.40
C PRO A 67 -8.04 -0.93 7.73
N LEU A 68 -8.73 0.05 7.13
CA LEU A 68 -8.08 1.19 6.47
C LEU A 68 -7.09 1.94 7.36
N VAL A 69 -7.41 2.05 8.65
CA VAL A 69 -6.55 2.70 9.66
C VAL A 69 -5.14 2.10 9.68
N TYR A 70 -5.00 0.79 9.39
CA TYR A 70 -3.70 0.13 9.30
C TYR A 70 -2.76 0.80 8.28
N PHE A 71 -3.27 1.38 7.20
CA PHE A 71 -2.46 1.98 6.13
C PHE A 71 -2.18 3.47 6.34
N VAL A 72 -2.95 4.14 7.20
CA VAL A 72 -2.90 5.61 7.38
C VAL A 72 -2.53 6.04 8.79
N ASP A 73 -2.35 5.10 9.71
CA ASP A 73 -1.85 5.36 11.06
C ASP A 73 -0.33 5.64 11.02
N PHE A 74 -0.01 6.87 10.65
CA PHE A 74 1.36 7.39 10.66
C PHE A 74 1.60 8.03 12.02
N GLU A 75 2.57 7.51 12.78
CA GLU A 75 3.02 8.22 13.98
C GLU A 75 3.46 9.63 13.58
N SER A 76 2.95 10.62 14.31
CA SER A 76 3.50 11.96 14.19
C SER A 76 4.95 11.89 14.70
N PRO A 77 5.95 12.45 14.00
CA PRO A 77 7.25 12.59 14.60
C PRO A 77 7.07 13.40 15.87
N SER A 78 7.35 12.77 17.01
CA SER A 78 7.44 13.44 18.30
C SER A 78 8.41 14.60 18.11
N GLY A 79 7.89 15.83 18.23
CA GLY A 79 8.70 17.05 18.19
C GLY A 79 9.67 17.13 19.35
#